data_AF-A0ABD2MZE5-F1
#
_entry.id   AF-A0ABD2MZE5-F1
#
_cell.length_a   1.000
_cell.length_b   1.000
_cell.length_c   1.000
_cell.angle_alpha   90.00
_cell.angle_beta   90.00
_cell.angle_gamma   90.00
#
_symmetry.space_group_name_H-M   'P 1'
#
loop_
_entity.id
_entity.type
_entity.pdbx_description
1 polymer ?
#
loop_
_entity_poly.entity_id
_entity_poly.type
_entity_poly.pdbx_seq_one_letter_code
_entity_poly.pdbx_strand_id
1 'polypeptide(L)' 'AASVFGNTPLDVVKTRMQGLEASKYKNTFDCALQIWKQEGPFAFYKGTVPRLGRVCLDVAITFMIYDSFMELFNKVWK' A
#
# COMPACT_ATOMS: atom_id res chain seq x y z
N ALA A 1 -6.07 8.12 -3.15
CA ALA A 1 -6.96 6.93 -3.30
C ALA A 1 -6.81 6.30 -4.68
N ALA A 2 -7.07 7.02 -5.78
CA ALA A 2 -6.98 6.48 -7.15
C ALA A 2 -5.61 5.85 -7.50
N SER A 3 -4.50 6.46 -7.06
CA SER A 3 -3.15 5.91 -7.25
C SER A 3 -2.94 4.56 -6.54
N VAL A 4 -3.52 4.40 -5.35
CA VAL A 4 -3.44 3.15 -4.59
C VAL A 4 -4.24 2.08 -5.31
N PHE A 5 -5.48 2.36 -5.71
CA PHE A 5 -6.30 1.38 -6.43
C PHE A 5 -5.71 0.97 -7.79
N GLY A 6 -5.08 1.90 -8.52
CA GLY A 6 -4.39 1.59 -9.78
C GLY A 6 -3.07 0.83 -9.60
N ASN A 7 -2.28 1.16 -8.57
CA ASN A 7 -0.95 0.58 -8.39
C ASN A 7 -0.95 -0.72 -7.57
N THR A 8 -1.96 -0.94 -6.72
CA THR A 8 -2.06 -2.16 -5.89
C THR A 8 -2.09 -3.46 -6.70
N PRO A 9 -2.85 -3.60 -7.80
CA PRO A 9 -2.79 -4.82 -8.61
C PRO A 9 -1.38 -5.07 -9.20
N LEU A 10 -0.69 -4.02 -9.65
CA LEU A 10 0.68 -4.13 -10.16
C LEU A 10 1.69 -4.49 -9.05
N ASP A 11 1.55 -3.88 -7.88
CA ASP A 11 2.39 -4.18 -6.72
C ASP A 11 2.17 -5.61 -6.22
N VAL A 12 0.94 -6.12 -6.24
CA VAL A 12 0.62 -7.51 -5.87
C VAL A 12 1.25 -8.49 -6.85
N VAL A 13 1.16 -8.25 -8.16
CA VAL A 13 1.81 -9.10 -9.16
C VAL A 13 3.33 -9.07 -8.98
N LYS A 14 3.92 -7.89 -8.77
CA LYS A 14 5.37 -7.75 -8.59
C LYS A 14 5.88 -8.42 -7.31
N THR A 15 5.18 -8.27 -6.20
CA THR A 15 5.55 -8.90 -4.92
C THR A 15 5.41 -10.43 -4.96
N ARG A 16 4.42 -10.97 -5.68
CA ARG A 16 4.31 -12.42 -5.92
C ARG A 16 5.43 -12.95 -6.83
N MET A 17 5.79 -12.19 -7.86
CA MET A 17 6.91 -12.51 -8.77
C MET A 17 8.29 -12.42 -8.10
N GLN A 18 8.45 -11.58 -7.06
CA GLN A 18 9.70 -11.46 -6.29
C GLN A 18 9.69 -12.29 -5.00
N GLY A 19 8.57 -12.95 -4.69
CA GLY A 19 8.40 -13.74 -3.48
C GLY A 19 8.96 -15.16 -3.60
N LEU A 20 8.80 -15.94 -2.53
CA LEU A 20 9.28 -17.33 -2.45
C LEU A 20 8.64 -18.25 -3.50
N GLU A 21 7.45 -17.91 -4.00
CA GLU A 21 6.75 -18.67 -5.04
C GLU A 21 7.04 -18.17 -6.46
N ALA A 22 8.05 -17.33 -6.67
CA ALA A 22 8.43 -16.79 -7.98
C ALA A 22 8.60 -17.90 -9.05
N SER A 23 9.12 -19.07 -8.65
CA SER A 23 9.34 -20.21 -9.55
C SER A 23 8.04 -20.82 -10.11
N LYS A 24 6.87 -20.52 -9.55
CA LYS A 24 5.57 -21.00 -10.08
C LYS A 24 5.09 -20.20 -11.28
N TYR A 25 5.65 -19.01 -11.52
CA TYR A 25 5.16 -18.10 -12.56
C TYR A 25 6.18 -17.99 -13.70
N LYS A 26 5.77 -18.32 -14.93
CA LYS A 26 6.67 -18.20 -16.10
C LYS A 26 6.86 -16.77 -16.57
N ASN A 27 5.79 -15.96 -16.49
CA ASN A 27 5.76 -14.58 -16.95
C ASN A 27 4.82 -13.74 -16.08
N THR A 28 5.00 -12.42 -16.06
CA THR A 28 4.13 -11.48 -15.34
C THR A 28 2.64 -11.62 -15.71
N PHE A 29 2.36 -11.90 -16.99
CA PHE A 29 1.00 -12.08 -17.49
C PHE A 29 0.37 -13.39 -17.03
N ASP A 30 1.18 -14.45 -16.94
CA ASP A 30 0.77 -15.77 -16.44
C ASP A 30 0.43 -15.69 -14.94
N CYS A 31 1.25 -14.97 -14.17
CA CYS A 31 0.96 -14.66 -12.76
C CYS A 31 -0.36 -13.91 -12.59
N ALA A 32 -0.60 -12.85 -13.37
CA ALA A 32 -1.84 -12.09 -13.30
C ALA A 32 -3.08 -12.94 -13.65
N LEU A 33 -2.99 -13.77 -14.70
CA LEU A 33 -4.07 -14.70 -15.09
C LEU A 33 -4.32 -15.76 -14.01
N GLN A 34 -3.27 -16.29 -13.40
CA GLN A 34 -3.38 -17.33 -12.39
C GLN A 34 -3.98 -16.77 -11.09
N ILE A 35 -3.59 -15.56 -10.67
CA ILE A 35 -4.21 -14.85 -9.53
C ILE A 35 -5.70 -14.61 -9.82
N TRP A 36 -6.04 -14.12 -11.02
CA TRP A 36 -7.42 -13.88 -11.41
C TRP A 36 -8.27 -15.15 -11.38
N LYS A 37 -7.73 -16.27 -11.87
CA LYS A 37 -8.48 -17.54 -12.01
C LYS A 37 -8.55 -18.34 -10.70
N GLN A 38 -7.53 -18.27 -9.85
CA GLN A 38 -7.45 -19.07 -8.61
C GLN A 38 -7.97 -18.32 -7.38
N GLU A 39 -7.62 -17.05 -7.22
CA GLU A 39 -7.97 -16.26 -6.03
C GLU A 39 -9.07 -15.22 -6.31
N GLY A 40 -9.34 -14.92 -7.58
CA GLY A 40 -10.36 -13.96 -8.01
C GLY A 40 -9.89 -12.50 -8.02
N PRO A 41 -10.72 -11.58 -8.54
CA PRO A 41 -10.35 -10.17 -8.71
C PRO A 41 -10.12 -9.43 -7.38
N PHE A 42 -10.71 -9.90 -6.27
CA PHE A 42 -10.48 -9.34 -4.93
C PHE A 42 -9.08 -9.65 -4.37
N ALA A 43 -8.40 -10.66 -4.89
CA ALA A 43 -7.04 -11.02 -4.46
C ALA A 43 -6.01 -9.94 -4.81
N PHE A 44 -6.25 -9.18 -5.89
CA PHE A 44 -5.42 -8.02 -6.22
C PHE A 44 -5.54 -6.88 -5.20
N TYR A 45 -6.55 -6.91 -4.35
CA TYR A 45 -6.76 -5.94 -3.27
C TYR A 45 -6.43 -6.51 -1.88
N LYS A 46 -6.08 -7.80 -1.77
CA LYS A 46 -5.56 -8.38 -0.50
C LYS A 46 -4.26 -7.69 -0.14
N GLY A 47 -4.29 -6.83 0.88
CA GLY A 47 -3.16 -5.98 1.30
C GLY A 47 -3.43 -4.48 1.19
N THR A 48 -4.51 -4.08 0.51
CA THR A 48 -4.92 -2.67 0.42
C THR A 48 -5.30 -2.11 1.79
N VAL A 49 -6.02 -2.88 2.61
CA VAL A 49 -6.46 -2.48 3.95
C VAL A 49 -5.28 -2.13 4.87
N PRO A 50 -4.29 -3.01 5.10
CA PRO A 50 -3.13 -2.66 5.92
C PRO A 50 -2.29 -1.52 5.32
N ARG A 51 -2.22 -1.41 3.98
CA ARG A 51 -1.52 -0.29 3.33
C ARG A 51 -2.24 1.05 3.54
N LEU A 52 -3.56 1.06 3.43
CA LEU A 52 -4.37 2.25 3.69
C LEU A 52 -4.26 2.65 5.17
N GLY A 53 -4.33 1.67 6.07
CA GLY A 53 -4.13 1.87 7.50
C GLY A 53 -2.78 2.51 7.82
N ARG A 54 -1.68 2.03 7.20
CA ARG A 54 -0.36 2.65 7.34
C ARG A 54 -0.37 4.11 6.89
N VAL A 55 -0.95 4.42 5.73
CA VAL A 55 -1.00 5.80 5.21
C VAL A 55 -1.82 6.70 6.13
N CYS A 56 -2.96 6.24 6.63
CA CYS A 56 -3.79 6.99 7.57
C CYS A 56 -3.04 7.29 8.88
N LEU A 57 -2.31 6.32 9.42
CA LEU A 57 -1.50 6.50 10.63
C LEU A 57 -0.35 7.49 10.40
N ASP A 58 0.33 7.40 9.26
CA ASP A 58 1.44 8.29 8.90
C ASP A 58 0.98 9.76 8.81
N VAL A 59 -0.18 9.98 8.18
CA VAL A 59 -0.82 11.31 8.11
C VAL A 59 -1.23 11.80 9.50
N ALA A 60 -1.83 10.93 10.33
CA ALA A 60 -2.28 11.31 11.67
C ALA A 60 -1.10 11.71 12.58
N ILE A 61 0.00 10.96 12.54
CA ILE A 61 1.20 11.26 13.32
C ILE A 61 1.84 12.57 12.86
N THR A 62 1.94 12.77 11.54
CA THR A 62 2.50 14.01 10.98
C THR A 62 1.69 15.23 11.42
N PHE A 63 0.36 15.12 11.41
CA PHE A 63 -0.53 16.20 11.84
C PHE A 63 -0.37 16.50 13.33
N MET A 64 -0.31 15.47 14.17
CA MET A 64 -0.09 15.62 15.62
C MET A 64 1.24 16.32 15.94
N ILE A 65 2.32 15.95 15.26
CA ILE A 65 3.65 16.56 15.45
C ILE A 65 3.62 18.02 15.00
N TYR A 66 2.99 18.32 13.86
CA TYR A 66 2.87 19.68 13.36
C TYR A 66 2.12 20.59 14.32
N ASP A 67 0.97 20.15 14.85
CA ASP A 67 0.20 20.91 15.83
C ASP A 67 1.02 21.18 17.09
N SER A 68 1.68 20.15 17.63
CA SER A 68 2.53 20.26 18.81
C SER A 68 3.69 21.26 18.59
N PHE A 69 4.29 21.23 17.41
CA PHE A 69 5.40 22.12 17.06
C PHE A 69 4.92 23.56 16.90
N MET A 70 3.76 23.79 16.29
CA MET A 70 3.19 25.13 16.13
C MET A 70 2.72 25.73 17.45
N GLU A 71 2.16 24.94 18.37
CA GLU A 71 1.85 25.41 19.71
C GLU A 71 3.11 25.85 20.46
N LEU A 72 4.19 25.06 20.38
CA LEU A 72 5.47 25.41 20.99
C LEU A 72 6.06 26.69 20.38
N PHE A 73 6.06 26.79 19.05
CA PHE A 73 6.56 27.95 18.32
C PHE A 73 5.79 29.23 18.67
N ASN A 74 4.46 29.18 18.71
CA ASN A 74 3.61 30.31 19.11
C ASN A 74 3.83 30.75 20.56
N LYS A 75 4.26 29.83 21.43
CA LYS A 75 4.55 30.13 22.84
C LYS A 75 5.96 30.73 23.04
N VAL A 76 6.89 30.42 22.15
CA VAL A 76 8.28 30.93 22.16
C VAL A 76 8.42 32.25 21.40
N TRP A 77 7.64 32.45 20.34
CA TRP A 77 7.66 33.67 19.51
C TRP A 77 6.74 34.78 20.04
N LYS A 78 6.15 34.61 21.23
CA LYS A 78 5.35 35.61 21.93
C LYS A 78 6.11 36.13 23.15
#